data_AF-A0A9Q4MI16-F1
#
_entry.id   AF-A0A9Q4MI16-F1
#
_cell.length_a   1.000
_cell.length_b   1.000
_cell.length_c   1.000
_cell.angle_alpha   90.00
_cell.angle_beta   90.00
_cell.angle_gamma   90.00
#
_symmetry.space_group_name_H-M   'P 1'
#
loop_
_entity.id
_entity.type
_entity.pdbx_description
1 polymer ?
#
loop_
_entity_poly.entity_id
_entity_poly.type
_entity_poly.pdbx_seq_one_letter_code
_entity_poly.pdbx_strand_id
1 'polypeptide(L)'
;LLGRVRRLSRSVSRKVKDSANRHKAKATLAHLHARIAAIRLDALHKLTSDLTRRFHTIGIENLNVKGMVKNRHLARSIADMGFFEFRRQLEYKAAMRGGQVVVADRFFASSKMCSTCGHTL
;
A
#
# COMPACT_ATOMS: atom_id res chain seq x y z
N LEU A 1 -6.13 -5.65 -13.94
CA LEU A 1 -5.17 -4.62 -14.42
C LEU A 1 -3.74 -5.14 -14.61
N LEU A 2 -3.28 -6.10 -13.81
CA LEU A 2 -1.89 -6.59 -13.82
C LEU A 2 -1.45 -7.27 -15.13
N GLY A 3 -2.30 -8.11 -15.73
CA GLY A 3 -2.02 -8.69 -17.04
C GLY A 3 -1.87 -7.63 -18.14
N ARG A 4 -2.64 -6.53 -18.04
CA ARG A 4 -2.57 -5.40 -18.97
C ARG A 4 -1.27 -4.61 -18.81
N VAL A 5 -0.81 -4.36 -17.58
CA VAL A 5 0.51 -3.76 -17.31
C VAL A 5 1.63 -4.60 -17.96
N ARG A 6 1.61 -5.92 -17.76
CA ARG A 6 2.60 -6.84 -18.35
C ARG A 6 2.57 -6.78 -19.89
N ARG A 7 1.39 -6.77 -20.51
CA ARG A 7 1.23 -6.68 -21.97
C ARG A 7 1.75 -5.35 -22.52
N LEU A 8 1.38 -4.23 -21.90
CA LEU A 8 1.82 -2.90 -22.33
C LEU A 8 3.33 -2.70 -22.12
N SER A 9 3.89 -3.18 -21.01
CA SER A 9 5.34 -3.16 -20.75
C SER A 9 6.12 -3.94 -21.83
N ARG A 10 5.64 -5.15 -22.20
CA ARG A 10 6.21 -5.91 -23.32
C ARG A 10 6.09 -5.17 -24.66
N SER A 11 4.95 -4.51 -24.91
CA SER A 11 4.75 -3.71 -26.12
C SER A 11 5.73 -2.55 -26.22
N VAL A 12 5.97 -1.82 -25.13
CA VAL A 12 6.97 -0.73 -25.08
C VAL A 12 8.38 -1.27 -25.34
N SER A 13 8.74 -2.38 -24.72
CA SER A 13 10.08 -2.99 -24.84
C SER A 13 10.40 -3.40 -26.27
N ARG A 14 9.43 -3.95 -27.00
CA ARG A 14 9.59 -4.40 -28.39
C ARG A 14 9.65 -3.27 -29.42
N LYS A 15 9.30 -2.04 -29.06
CA LYS A 15 9.28 -0.90 -30.00
C LYS A 15 10.65 -0.25 -30.09
N VAL A 16 11.02 0.16 -31.31
CA VAL A 16 12.28 0.85 -31.63
C VAL A 16 12.45 2.05 -30.69
N LYS A 17 13.65 2.16 -30.10
CA LYS A 17 14.01 3.25 -29.19
C LYS A 17 13.77 4.59 -29.89
N ASP A 18 13.21 5.54 -29.16
CA ASP A 18 12.93 6.92 -29.63
C ASP A 18 12.00 7.06 -30.85
N SER A 19 11.36 5.97 -31.29
CA SER A 19 10.30 6.04 -32.31
C SER A 19 9.01 6.66 -31.76
N ALA A 20 8.28 7.39 -32.59
CA ALA A 20 6.96 7.96 -32.25
C ALA A 20 5.99 6.89 -31.69
N ASN A 21 6.05 5.67 -32.23
CA ASN A 21 5.25 4.54 -31.76
C ASN A 21 5.62 4.09 -30.34
N ARG A 22 6.91 4.16 -29.97
CA ARG A 22 7.36 3.87 -28.60
C ARG A 22 6.88 4.95 -27.63
N HIS A 23 6.92 6.23 -28.02
CA HIS A 23 6.38 7.32 -27.21
C HIS A 23 4.89 7.13 -26.93
N LYS A 24 4.08 6.84 -27.96
CA LYS A 24 2.65 6.50 -27.80
C LYS A 24 2.43 5.33 -26.84
N ALA A 25 3.21 4.25 -26.98
CA ALA A 25 3.09 3.09 -26.08
C ALA A 25 3.49 3.40 -24.64
N LYS A 26 4.54 4.22 -24.42
CA LYS A 26 4.95 4.70 -23.10
C LYS A 26 3.84 5.51 -22.44
N ALA A 27 3.21 6.43 -23.17
CA ALA A 27 2.09 7.23 -22.66
C ALA A 27 0.92 6.35 -22.20
N THR A 28 0.52 5.36 -23.02
CA THR A 28 -0.53 4.40 -22.65
C THR A 28 -0.19 3.59 -21.40
N LEU A 29 1.07 3.15 -21.27
CA LEU A 29 1.54 2.45 -20.06
C LEU A 29 1.51 3.38 -18.83
N ALA A 30 1.95 4.62 -18.97
CA ALA A 30 1.92 5.63 -17.91
C ALA A 30 0.50 5.92 -17.43
N HIS A 31 -0.46 6.08 -18.35
CA HIS A 31 -1.88 6.26 -18.01
C HIS A 31 -2.44 5.08 -17.20
N LEU A 32 -2.05 3.85 -17.56
CA LEU A 32 -2.47 2.68 -16.79
C LEU A 32 -1.86 2.67 -15.39
N HIS A 33 -0.58 3.04 -15.24
CA HIS A 33 0.05 3.17 -13.93
C HIS A 33 -0.61 4.26 -13.08
N ALA A 34 -0.90 5.43 -13.66
CA ALA A 34 -1.61 6.51 -13.00
C ALA A 34 -3.00 6.06 -12.51
N ARG A 35 -3.77 5.35 -13.35
CA ARG A 35 -5.07 4.78 -12.97
C ARG A 35 -4.94 3.80 -11.81
N ILE A 36 -3.94 2.91 -11.82
CA ILE A 36 -3.71 1.96 -10.72
C ILE A 36 -3.37 2.71 -9.43
N ALA A 37 -2.51 3.72 -9.50
CA ALA A 37 -2.15 4.55 -8.35
C ALA A 37 -3.37 5.28 -7.77
N ALA A 38 -4.22 5.87 -8.64
CA ALA A 38 -5.44 6.55 -8.22
C ALA A 38 -6.43 5.59 -7.51
N ILE A 39 -6.62 4.37 -8.04
CA ILE A 39 -7.46 3.35 -7.39
C ILE A 39 -6.94 2.98 -6.00
N ARG A 40 -5.62 2.81 -5.86
CA ARG A 40 -5.00 2.50 -4.55
C ARG A 40 -5.19 3.66 -3.57
N LEU A 41 -4.95 4.88 -4.03
CA LEU A 41 -5.09 6.07 -3.20
C LEU A 41 -6.54 6.26 -2.71
N ASP A 42 -7.51 6.07 -3.61
CA ASP A 42 -8.94 6.12 -3.27
C ASP A 42 -9.32 5.06 -2.22
N ALA A 43 -8.85 3.82 -2.39
CA ALA A 43 -9.08 2.76 -1.42
C ALA A 43 -8.49 3.10 -0.03
N LEU A 44 -7.25 3.61 0.01
CA LEU A 44 -6.61 4.04 1.26
C LEU A 44 -7.37 5.20 1.90
N HIS A 45 -7.82 6.17 1.11
CA HIS A 45 -8.60 7.29 1.61
C HIS A 45 -9.93 6.84 2.22
N LYS A 46 -10.67 5.96 1.54
CA LYS A 46 -11.94 5.42 2.04
C LYS A 46 -11.73 4.65 3.33
N LEU A 47 -10.74 3.75 3.37
CA LEU A 47 -10.44 2.96 4.56
C LEU A 47 -10.05 3.83 5.75
N THR A 48 -9.10 4.75 5.57
CA THR A 48 -8.65 5.64 6.67
C THR A 48 -9.75 6.59 7.14
N SER A 49 -10.61 7.05 6.24
CA SER A 49 -11.80 7.85 6.60
C SER A 49 -12.82 7.03 7.40
N ASP A 50 -13.08 5.77 7.02
CA ASP A 50 -13.99 4.89 7.78
C ASP A 50 -13.47 4.62 9.19
N LEU A 51 -12.20 4.21 9.30
CA LEU A 51 -11.57 3.90 10.58
C LEU A 51 -11.59 5.11 11.54
N THR A 52 -11.18 6.28 11.06
CA THR A 52 -11.11 7.50 11.89
C THR A 52 -12.49 8.07 12.22
N ARG A 53 -13.55 7.68 11.49
CA ARG A 53 -14.94 8.03 11.84
C ARG A 53 -15.50 7.13 12.93
N ARG A 54 -15.10 5.86 12.95
CA ARG A 54 -15.67 4.84 13.84
C ARG A 54 -14.92 4.70 15.16
N PHE A 55 -13.62 5.00 15.16
CA PHE A 55 -12.76 4.76 16.31
C PHE A 55 -11.99 6.03 16.67
N HIS A 56 -12.02 6.38 17.97
CA HIS A 56 -11.27 7.50 18.51
C HIS A 56 -9.79 7.15 18.74
N THR A 57 -9.51 5.93 19.18
CA THR A 57 -8.15 5.42 19.40
C THR A 57 -7.90 4.24 18.46
N ILE A 58 -6.85 4.33 17.65
CA ILE A 58 -6.52 3.31 16.65
C ILE A 58 -5.10 2.80 16.89
N GLY A 59 -4.97 1.50 17.18
CA GLY A 59 -3.67 0.82 17.27
C GLY A 59 -3.16 0.39 15.90
N ILE A 60 -1.90 0.65 15.58
CA ILE A 60 -1.22 0.13 14.38
C ILE A 60 0.12 -0.51 14.73
N GLU A 61 0.50 -1.54 13.98
CA GLU A 61 1.78 -2.23 14.17
C GLU A 61 2.94 -1.53 13.47
N ASN A 62 4.11 -1.48 14.12
CA ASN A 62 5.35 -1.02 13.49
C ASN A 62 6.00 -2.11 12.62
N LEU A 63 5.46 -2.34 11.43
CA LEU A 63 5.98 -3.33 10.49
C LEU A 63 7.31 -2.91 9.85
N ASN A 64 8.26 -3.85 9.72
CA ASN A 64 9.47 -3.65 8.91
C ASN A 64 9.17 -3.84 7.41
N VAL A 65 8.42 -2.91 6.83
CA VAL A 65 8.00 -2.97 5.41
C VAL A 65 9.19 -3.15 4.47
N LYS A 66 10.32 -2.46 4.74
CA LYS A 66 11.57 -2.60 3.97
C LYS A 66 12.12 -4.03 4.00
N GLY A 67 12.02 -4.72 5.13
CA GLY A 67 12.40 -6.12 5.26
C GLY A 67 11.41 -7.04 4.54
N MET A 68 10.10 -6.80 4.70
CA MET A 68 9.07 -7.64 4.12
C MET A 68 9.11 -7.64 2.57
N VAL A 69 9.44 -6.50 1.95
CA VAL A 69 9.58 -6.41 0.48
C VAL A 69 10.79 -7.15 -0.08
N LYS A 70 11.72 -7.64 0.76
CA LYS A 70 12.83 -8.49 0.30
C LYS A 70 12.35 -9.87 -0.15
N ASN A 71 11.22 -10.35 0.37
CA ASN A 71 10.62 -11.61 -0.07
C ASN A 71 9.96 -11.41 -1.44
N ARG A 72 10.57 -11.94 -2.52
CA ARG A 72 10.08 -11.78 -3.89
C ARG A 72 8.63 -12.26 -4.11
N HIS A 73 8.16 -13.23 -3.34
CA HIS A 73 6.79 -13.75 -3.44
C HIS A 73 5.76 -12.76 -2.87
N LEU A 74 6.12 -12.03 -1.81
CA LEU A 74 5.22 -11.12 -1.10
C LEU A 74 5.44 -9.65 -1.45
N ALA A 75 6.62 -9.30 -1.98
CA ALA A 75 7.06 -7.92 -2.21
C ALA A 75 6.03 -7.09 -2.96
N ARG A 76 5.41 -7.69 -3.98
CA ARG A 76 4.38 -7.03 -4.78
C ARG A 76 3.13 -6.75 -3.96
N SER A 77 2.60 -7.74 -3.24
CA SER A 77 1.40 -7.58 -2.43
C SER A 77 1.61 -6.55 -1.33
N ILE A 78 2.79 -6.56 -0.70
CA ILE A 78 3.20 -5.58 0.32
C ILE A 78 3.31 -4.17 -0.28
N ALA A 79 3.93 -4.04 -1.45
CA ALA A 79 4.03 -2.75 -2.14
C ALA A 79 2.64 -2.23 -2.57
N ASP A 80 1.75 -3.13 -2.98
CA ASP A 80 0.40 -2.79 -3.42
C ASP A 80 -0.49 -2.32 -2.26
N MET A 81 -0.23 -2.77 -1.02
CA MET A 81 -0.93 -2.32 0.19
C MET A 81 -0.59 -0.89 0.62
N GLY A 82 0.58 -0.36 0.24
CA GLY A 82 0.92 1.04 0.50
C GLY A 82 0.99 1.42 1.98
N PHE A 83 1.55 0.56 2.84
CA PHE A 83 1.58 0.72 4.30
C PHE A 83 2.06 2.09 4.80
N PHE A 84 3.05 2.70 4.14
CA PHE A 84 3.51 4.04 4.50
C PHE A 84 2.41 5.10 4.28
N GLU A 85 1.78 5.08 3.11
CA GLU A 85 0.73 6.03 2.77
C GLU A 85 -0.52 5.79 3.62
N PHE A 86 -0.85 4.53 3.92
CA PHE A 86 -1.91 4.18 4.87
C PHE A 86 -1.67 4.83 6.23
N ARG A 87 -0.48 4.63 6.82
CA ARG A 87 -0.11 5.21 8.12
C ARG A 87 -0.18 6.73 8.09
N ARG A 88 0.45 7.36 7.08
CA ARG A 88 0.44 8.82 6.91
C ARG A 88 -0.98 9.37 6.88
N GLN A 89 -1.86 8.72 6.11
CA GLN A 89 -3.26 9.13 5.98
C GLN A 89 -4.06 8.94 7.27
N LEU A 90 -3.83 7.83 7.96
CA LEU A 90 -4.49 7.53 9.22
C LEU A 90 -4.12 8.53 10.30
N GLU A 91 -2.82 8.85 10.44
CA GLU A 91 -2.29 9.80 11.42
C GLU A 91 -2.92 11.19 11.24
N TYR A 92 -2.86 11.77 10.02
CA TYR A 92 -3.42 13.12 9.83
C TYR A 92 -4.95 13.13 9.98
N LYS A 93 -5.67 12.11 9.51
CA LYS A 93 -7.14 12.06 9.59
C LYS A 93 -7.66 11.82 10.99
N ALA A 94 -6.93 11.07 11.80
CA ALA A 94 -7.23 10.86 13.22
C ALA A 94 -7.05 12.19 13.96
N ALA A 95 -5.91 12.86 13.77
CA ALA A 95 -5.63 14.16 14.37
C ALA A 95 -6.69 15.21 14.01
N MET A 96 -7.10 15.28 12.73
CA MET A 96 -8.19 16.17 12.28
C MET A 96 -9.54 15.92 12.97
N ARG A 97 -9.76 14.71 13.50
CA ARG A 97 -11.00 14.31 14.18
C ARG A 97 -10.86 14.29 15.71
N GLY A 98 -9.72 14.72 16.25
CA GLY A 98 -9.41 14.65 17.68
C GLY A 98 -9.04 13.23 18.19
N GLY A 99 -8.97 12.24 17.30
CA GLY A 99 -8.55 10.89 17.63
C GLY A 99 -7.04 10.72 17.68
N GLN A 100 -6.59 9.58 18.20
CA GLN A 100 -5.17 9.24 18.34
C GLN A 100 -4.82 7.92 17.64
N VAL A 101 -3.62 7.88 17.04
CA VAL A 101 -3.04 6.66 16.47
C VAL A 101 -1.90 6.22 17.37
N VAL A 102 -2.01 5.02 17.94
CA VAL A 102 -1.00 4.42 18.82
C VAL A 102 -0.21 3.41 18.01
N VAL A 103 1.11 3.57 17.95
CA VAL A 103 1.98 2.61 17.27
C VAL A 103 2.47 1.60 18.28
N ALA A 104 2.07 0.34 18.12
CA ALA A 104 2.59 -0.76 18.92
C ALA A 104 4.08 -0.98 18.61
N ASP A 105 4.86 -1.29 19.65
CA ASP A 105 6.28 -1.59 19.50
C ASP A 105 6.49 -2.76 18.54
N ARG A 106 7.59 -2.71 17.77
CA ARG A 106 7.88 -3.73 16.75
C ARG A 106 8.11 -5.12 17.35
N PHE A 107 8.61 -5.21 18.58
CA PHE A 107 8.87 -6.46 19.28
C PHE A 107 7.68 -6.92 20.13
N PHE A 108 6.59 -6.16 20.14
CA PHE A 108 5.35 -6.61 20.75
C PHE A 108 4.81 -7.81 19.96
N ALA A 109 4.64 -8.95 20.63
CA ALA A 109 4.24 -10.20 20.02
C ALA A 109 2.73 -10.25 19.68
N SER A 110 2.16 -9.18 19.13
CA SER A 110 0.73 -9.05 18.82
C SER A 110 0.19 -10.20 17.97
N SER A 111 0.99 -10.69 17.01
CA SER A 111 0.58 -11.75 16.09
C SER A 111 0.83 -13.16 16.61
N LYS A 112 1.51 -13.30 17.76
CA LYS A 112 1.89 -14.60 18.35
C LYS A 112 1.32 -14.83 19.74
N MET A 113 0.76 -13.79 20.35
CA MET A 113 0.16 -13.83 21.67
C MET A 113 -1.34 -14.07 21.55
N CYS A 114 -1.83 -15.13 22.19
CA CYS A 114 -3.25 -15.40 22.27
C CYS A 114 -3.94 -14.31 23.08
N SER A 115 -4.95 -13.66 22.52
CA SER A 115 -5.72 -12.62 23.22
C SER A 115 -6.50 -13.14 24.43
N THR A 116 -6.78 -14.45 24.48
CA THR A 116 -7.59 -15.06 25.54
C THR A 116 -6.74 -15.53 26.72
N CYS A 117 -5.55 -16.06 26.48
CA CYS A 117 -4.73 -16.69 27.52
C CYS A 117 -3.31 -16.14 27.65
N GLY A 118 -2.90 -15.19 26.81
CA GLY A 118 -1.57 -14.57 26.86
C GLY A 118 -0.42 -15.48 26.42
N HIS A 119 -0.69 -16.73 26.01
CA HIS A 119 0.33 -17.64 25.52
C HIS A 119 0.99 -17.10 24.24
N THR A 120 2.33 -17.07 24.20
CA THR A 120 3.11 -16.57 23.06
C THR A 120 3.79 -17.73 22.34
N LEU A 121 3.53 -17.87 21.03
CA LEU A 121 4.12 -18.87 20.12
C LEU A 121 5.58 -18.57 19.73
#